data_AF-A0AB34G9Y2-F1
#
_entry.id   AF-A0AB34G9Y2-F1
#
_cell.length_a   1.000
_cell.length_b   1.000
_cell.length_c   1.000
_cell.angle_alpha   90.00
_cell.angle_beta   90.00
_cell.angle_gamma   90.00
#
_symmetry.space_group_name_H-M   'P 1'
#
loop_
_entity.id
_entity.type
_entity.pdbx_description
1 polymer ?
#
loop_
_entity_poly.entity_id
_entity_poly.type
_entity_poly.pdbx_seq_one_letter_code
_entity_poly.pdbx_strand_id
1 'polypeptide(L)'
;MITTFVDMMGWRLETADGVDIPVSFNPGSSSVVADLQELPSTVHSASWVAPASYLGDKGQHMSVIYEEPNHPRPDRLHHGRVQVVEGNFRHASSGAPVSREELMMVLSRLQGVHLRGLYFTETQRLSLSGVGLEEASETGSGRRAQNVEMCACPPDYTDSLPYLSQPGLGTEQEGQV
;
A
#
# COMPACT_ATOMS: atom_id res chain seq x y z
N MET A 1 -6.85 18.34 -0.29
CA MET A 1 -7.68 17.60 0.68
C MET A 1 -7.27 16.13 0.64
N ILE A 2 -7.65 15.32 1.63
CA ILE A 2 -7.43 13.86 1.59
C ILE A 2 -8.58 13.21 0.83
N THR A 3 -8.27 12.21 0.02
CA THR A 3 -9.22 11.22 -0.51
C THR A 3 -8.72 9.81 -0.20
N THR A 4 -9.60 8.82 -0.23
CA THR A 4 -9.23 7.43 0.04
C THR A 4 -9.41 6.61 -1.24
N PHE A 5 -8.31 6.13 -1.78
CA PHE A 5 -8.29 5.16 -2.86
C PHE A 5 -8.55 3.76 -2.29
N VAL A 6 -9.44 2.99 -2.94
CA VAL A 6 -9.78 1.61 -2.54
C VAL A 6 -9.87 0.75 -3.79
N ASP A 7 -9.07 -0.31 -3.84
CA ASP A 7 -9.18 -1.37 -4.81
C ASP A 7 -9.04 -2.72 -4.11
N MET A 8 -10.16 -3.39 -3.89
CA MET A 8 -10.18 -4.73 -3.29
C MET A 8 -10.08 -5.84 -4.35
N MET A 9 -10.04 -5.50 -5.64
CA MET A 9 -9.87 -6.47 -6.71
C MET A 9 -8.36 -6.72 -6.94
N GLY A 10 -7.97 -7.98 -7.16
CA GLY A 10 -6.58 -8.32 -7.48
C GLY A 10 -5.63 -8.44 -6.28
N TRP A 11 -6.13 -8.35 -5.05
CA TRP A 11 -5.37 -8.81 -3.88
C TRP A 11 -5.10 -10.31 -3.99
N ARG A 12 -3.87 -10.70 -3.72
CA ARG A 12 -3.42 -12.10 -3.67
C ARG A 12 -2.88 -12.42 -2.28
N LEU A 13 -2.79 -13.70 -1.95
CA LEU A 13 -2.17 -14.18 -0.72
C LEU A 13 -0.95 -15.00 -1.11
N GLU A 14 0.22 -14.70 -0.56
CA GLU A 14 1.49 -15.32 -0.94
C GLU A 14 2.20 -15.85 0.31
N THR A 15 2.77 -17.05 0.25
CA THR A 15 3.61 -17.60 1.33
C THR A 15 4.98 -16.90 1.38
N ALA A 16 5.73 -17.12 2.46
CA ALA A 16 7.11 -16.60 2.55
C ALA A 16 8.05 -17.11 1.44
N ASP A 17 7.74 -18.25 0.82
CA ASP A 17 8.50 -18.84 -0.28
C ASP A 17 8.08 -18.30 -1.67
N GLY A 18 7.16 -17.34 -1.71
CA GLY A 18 6.66 -16.75 -2.95
C GLY A 18 5.58 -17.58 -3.66
N VAL A 19 4.90 -18.48 -2.95
CA VAL A 19 3.85 -19.32 -3.52
C VAL A 19 2.48 -18.67 -3.31
N ASP A 20 1.74 -18.46 -4.41
CA ASP A 20 0.38 -17.95 -4.35
C ASP A 20 -0.60 -18.98 -3.75
N ILE A 21 -1.40 -18.50 -2.79
CA ILE A 21 -2.52 -19.22 -2.17
C ILE A 21 -3.82 -18.76 -2.85
N PRO A 22 -4.67 -19.70 -3.32
CA PRO A 22 -5.93 -19.36 -3.96
C PRO A 22 -6.84 -18.50 -3.06
N VAL A 23 -7.38 -17.43 -3.64
CA VAL A 23 -8.28 -16.51 -2.97
C VAL A 23 -9.55 -16.29 -3.78
N SER A 24 -10.63 -15.94 -3.09
CA SER A 24 -11.92 -15.58 -3.68
C SER A 24 -12.26 -14.13 -3.33
N PHE A 25 -12.64 -13.34 -4.33
CA PHE A 25 -13.18 -11.99 -4.10
C PHE A 25 -14.70 -12.05 -3.98
N ASN A 26 -15.23 -11.49 -2.89
CA ASN A 26 -16.65 -11.33 -2.66
C ASN A 26 -17.05 -9.86 -2.89
N PRO A 27 -17.73 -9.56 -4.01
CA PRO A 27 -18.12 -8.18 -4.35
C PRO A 27 -19.18 -7.61 -3.41
N GLY A 28 -20.04 -8.45 -2.82
CA GLY A 28 -21.11 -8.00 -1.93
C GLY A 28 -20.60 -7.40 -0.62
N SER A 29 -19.46 -7.90 -0.13
CA SER A 29 -18.80 -7.42 1.10
C SER A 29 -17.49 -6.67 0.83
N SER A 30 -17.09 -6.49 -0.43
CA SER A 30 -15.79 -5.92 -0.82
C SER A 30 -14.61 -6.53 -0.04
N SER A 31 -14.57 -7.86 -0.04
CA SER A 31 -13.60 -8.64 0.75
C SER A 31 -12.97 -9.76 -0.05
N VAL A 32 -11.72 -10.07 0.24
CA VAL A 32 -11.00 -11.21 -0.33
C VAL A 32 -10.78 -12.24 0.77
N VAL A 33 -11.07 -13.50 0.45
CA VAL A 33 -11.05 -14.62 1.40
C VAL A 33 -10.18 -15.74 0.84
N ALA A 34 -9.28 -16.26 1.68
CA ALA A 34 -8.51 -17.47 1.41
C ALA A 34 -8.94 -18.59 2.37
N ASP A 35 -9.16 -19.78 1.82
CA ASP A 35 -9.29 -21.00 2.60
C ASP A 35 -7.90 -21.63 2.78
N LEU A 36 -7.54 -21.93 4.02
CA LEU A 36 -6.23 -22.46 4.39
C LEU A 36 -6.30 -23.89 4.93
N GLN A 37 -7.48 -24.52 4.93
CA GLN A 37 -7.65 -25.86 5.48
C GLN A 37 -6.76 -26.91 4.80
N GLU A 38 -6.44 -26.71 3.52
CA GLU A 38 -5.62 -27.62 2.72
C GLU A 38 -4.14 -27.21 2.63
N LEU A 39 -3.72 -26.17 3.37
CA LEU A 39 -2.31 -25.76 3.33
C LEU A 39 -1.42 -26.75 4.09
N PRO A 40 -0.21 -27.02 3.57
CA PRO A 40 0.79 -27.80 4.30
C PRO A 40 1.10 -27.16 5.66
N SER A 41 1.28 -27.98 6.69
CA SER A 41 1.67 -27.53 8.04
C SER A 41 3.05 -26.85 8.09
N THR A 42 3.80 -26.86 6.98
CA THR A 42 5.06 -26.12 6.82
C THR A 42 4.84 -24.64 6.52
N VAL A 43 3.63 -24.22 6.15
CA VAL A 43 3.30 -22.82 5.89
C VAL A 43 3.01 -22.10 7.20
N HIS A 44 3.98 -21.33 7.69
CA HIS A 44 3.88 -20.57 8.95
C HIS A 44 3.74 -19.06 8.73
N SER A 45 3.90 -18.60 7.49
CA SER A 45 3.83 -17.19 7.12
C SER A 45 3.22 -17.02 5.75
N ALA A 46 2.27 -16.10 5.65
CA ALA A 46 1.67 -15.65 4.41
C ALA A 46 1.28 -14.18 4.53
N SER A 47 1.37 -13.46 3.41
CA SER A 47 1.10 -12.03 3.31
C SER A 47 0.14 -11.75 2.16
N TRP A 48 -0.83 -10.90 2.41
CA TRP A 48 -1.65 -10.29 1.37
C TRP A 48 -0.79 -9.33 0.57
N VAL A 49 -0.79 -9.48 -0.75
CA VAL A 49 -0.03 -8.61 -1.63
C VAL A 49 -0.99 -7.73 -2.42
N ALA A 50 -0.74 -6.42 -2.34
CA ALA A 50 -1.58 -5.42 -2.97
C ALA A 50 -1.56 -5.56 -4.51
N PRO A 51 -2.68 -5.20 -5.18
CA PRO A 51 -2.74 -5.12 -6.62
C PRO A 51 -1.88 -3.97 -7.15
N ALA A 52 -1.57 -4.01 -8.45
CA ALA A 52 -0.73 -3.02 -9.12
C ALA A 52 -1.27 -1.59 -9.04
N SER A 53 -2.56 -1.42 -8.77
CA SER A 53 -3.21 -0.12 -8.58
C SER A 53 -2.73 0.64 -7.33
N TYR A 54 -2.11 -0.04 -6.36
CA TYR A 54 -1.46 0.60 -5.21
C TYR A 54 0.02 0.92 -5.46
N LEU A 55 0.57 0.55 -6.62
CA LEU A 55 2.00 0.54 -6.88
C LEU A 55 2.41 1.67 -7.82
N GLY A 56 3.68 2.10 -7.70
CA GLY A 56 4.29 3.13 -8.55
C GLY A 56 5.22 2.53 -9.62
N ASP A 57 6.04 3.37 -10.22
CA ASP A 57 7.01 2.96 -11.24
C ASP A 57 8.12 2.05 -10.67
N LYS A 58 8.56 1.08 -11.47
CA LYS A 58 9.55 0.05 -11.05
C LYS A 58 10.95 0.64 -10.89
N GLY A 59 11.51 0.64 -9.67
CA GLY A 59 12.93 0.90 -9.41
C GLY A 59 13.34 0.86 -7.93
N GLN A 60 14.61 0.48 -7.68
CA GLN A 60 15.32 0.31 -6.38
C GLN A 60 14.77 -0.68 -5.34
N HIS A 61 15.66 -1.47 -4.72
CA HIS A 61 15.35 -2.54 -3.76
C HIS A 61 15.57 -2.06 -2.32
N MET A 62 14.67 -1.21 -1.81
CA MET A 62 14.61 -0.84 -0.39
C MET A 62 13.25 -1.22 0.17
N SER A 63 13.24 -1.90 1.31
CA SER A 63 12.03 -2.38 1.97
C SER A 63 11.94 -1.83 3.38
N VAL A 64 10.80 -1.22 3.70
CA VAL A 64 10.49 -0.72 5.03
C VAL A 64 9.31 -1.49 5.61
N ILE A 65 9.33 -1.69 6.92
CA ILE A 65 8.30 -2.41 7.67
C ILE A 65 7.70 -1.52 8.74
N TYR A 66 6.39 -1.67 8.92
CA TYR A 66 5.66 -1.19 10.08
C TYR A 66 5.32 -2.40 10.95
N GLU A 67 5.70 -2.35 12.22
CA GLU A 67 5.30 -3.37 13.20
C GLU A 67 4.10 -2.86 13.98
N GLU A 68 2.95 -3.50 13.78
CA GLU A 68 1.73 -3.21 14.53
C GLU A 68 1.93 -3.56 16.01
N PRO A 69 1.77 -2.61 16.96
CA PRO A 69 1.95 -2.88 18.38
C PRO A 69 0.98 -3.90 18.94
N ASN A 70 -0.20 -4.03 18.33
CA ASN A 70 -1.27 -4.92 18.77
C ASN A 70 -1.49 -6.04 17.75
N HIS A 71 -1.05 -7.25 18.07
CA HIS A 71 -1.32 -8.41 17.22
C HIS A 71 -2.83 -8.69 17.13
N PRO A 72 -3.33 -9.10 15.94
CA PRO A 72 -4.72 -9.50 15.78
C PRO A 72 -5.04 -10.67 16.69
N ARG A 73 -6.25 -10.72 17.24
CA ARG A 73 -6.73 -11.87 18.01
C ARG A 73 -7.43 -12.86 17.09
N PRO A 74 -7.34 -14.17 17.33
CA PRO A 74 -8.15 -15.15 16.60
C PRO A 74 -9.64 -14.81 16.68
N ASP A 75 -10.36 -15.08 15.59
CA ASP A 75 -11.82 -14.90 15.46
C ASP A 75 -12.36 -13.50 15.74
N ARG A 76 -11.48 -12.49 15.80
CA ARG A 76 -11.86 -11.10 16.02
C ARG A 76 -11.37 -10.24 14.86
N LEU A 77 -12.31 -9.48 14.29
CA LEU A 77 -11.97 -8.49 13.27
C LEU A 77 -10.96 -7.47 13.83
N HIS A 78 -9.84 -7.34 13.13
CA HIS A 78 -8.79 -6.39 13.45
C HIS A 78 -8.83 -5.23 12.45
N HIS A 79 -8.85 -4.01 12.96
CA HIS A 79 -8.81 -2.79 12.15
C HIS A 79 -7.49 -2.07 12.40
N GLY A 80 -6.66 -2.00 11.35
CA GLY A 80 -5.40 -1.24 11.36
C GLY A 80 -5.54 0.08 10.61
N ARG A 81 -4.83 1.11 11.09
CA ARG A 81 -4.61 2.35 10.34
C ARG A 81 -3.20 2.83 10.61
N VAL A 82 -2.39 2.89 9.56
CA VAL A 82 -0.98 3.30 9.63
C VAL A 82 -0.82 4.66 8.99
N GLN A 83 -0.17 5.60 9.70
CA GLN A 83 0.24 6.86 9.08
C GLN A 83 1.57 6.65 8.37
N VAL A 84 1.63 7.07 7.10
CA VAL A 84 2.83 6.93 6.27
C VAL A 84 3.80 8.07 6.58
N VAL A 85 4.52 7.95 7.70
CA VAL A 85 5.52 8.92 8.19
C VAL A 85 6.76 8.19 8.70
N GLU A 86 7.94 8.79 8.57
CA GLU A 86 9.24 8.16 8.82
C GLU A 86 9.37 7.55 10.21
N GLY A 87 8.77 8.18 11.23
CA GLY A 87 8.78 7.69 12.60
C GLY A 87 8.07 6.35 12.84
N ASN A 88 7.21 5.90 11.90
CA ASN A 88 6.49 4.63 12.01
C ASN A 88 7.23 3.47 11.34
N PHE A 89 8.19 3.73 10.45
CA PHE A 89 8.80 2.70 9.60
C PHE A 89 10.25 2.40 10.01
N ARG A 90 10.64 1.13 9.81
CA ARG A 90 11.99 0.63 10.02
C ARG A 90 12.48 -0.10 8.77
N HIS A 91 13.78 -0.10 8.55
CA HIS A 91 14.39 -0.89 7.49
C HIS A 91 14.13 -2.38 7.73
N ALA A 92 13.60 -3.09 6.73
CA ALA A 92 13.22 -4.50 6.87
C ALA A 92 14.43 -5.42 7.17
N SER A 93 15.61 -5.06 6.68
CA SER A 93 16.84 -5.86 6.81
C SER A 93 17.59 -5.63 8.12
N SER A 94 17.62 -4.38 8.61
CA SER A 94 18.46 -3.98 9.75
C SER A 94 17.67 -3.57 10.99
N GLY A 95 16.36 -3.30 10.87
CA GLY A 95 15.54 -2.72 11.95
C GLY A 95 15.86 -1.26 12.29
N ALA A 96 16.81 -0.64 11.56
CA ALA A 96 17.22 0.73 11.76
C ALA A 96 16.06 1.72 11.48
N PRO A 97 16.03 2.90 12.12
CA PRO A 97 15.07 3.95 11.79
C PRO A 97 15.25 4.39 10.33
N VAL A 98 14.13 4.73 9.68
CA VAL A 98 14.10 5.20 8.28
C VAL A 98 14.12 6.74 8.28
N SER A 99 14.91 7.36 7.39
CA SER A 99 14.88 8.82 7.20
C SER A 99 13.67 9.27 6.36
N ARG A 100 13.34 10.56 6.40
CA ARG A 100 12.28 11.12 5.55
C ARG A 100 12.58 10.89 4.07
N GLU A 101 13.82 11.13 3.65
CA GLU A 101 14.29 10.95 2.27
C GLU A 101 14.20 9.48 1.85
N GLU A 102 14.59 8.55 2.72
CA GLU A 102 14.49 7.11 2.47
C GLU A 102 13.04 6.65 2.31
N LEU A 103 12.15 7.11 3.19
CA LEU A 103 10.72 6.81 3.07
C LEU A 103 10.16 7.36 1.75
N MET A 104 10.50 8.59 1.39
CA MET A 104 10.04 9.20 0.14
C MET A 104 10.61 8.49 -1.09
N MET A 105 11.85 8.02 -1.05
CA MET A 105 12.42 7.18 -2.11
C MET A 105 11.57 5.91 -2.32
N VAL A 106 11.21 5.21 -1.24
CA VAL A 106 10.37 4.00 -1.33
C VAL A 106 8.97 4.32 -1.87
N LEU A 107 8.31 5.38 -1.37
CA LEU A 107 6.96 5.74 -1.79
C LEU A 107 6.90 6.21 -3.24
N SER A 108 7.93 6.91 -3.72
CA SER A 108 7.99 7.38 -5.11
C SER A 108 8.02 6.25 -6.14
N ARG A 109 8.49 5.05 -5.74
CA ARG A 109 8.70 3.89 -6.61
C ARG A 109 8.25 2.60 -5.93
N LEU A 110 7.03 2.62 -5.41
CA LEU A 110 6.50 1.53 -4.60
C LEU A 110 6.31 0.26 -5.45
N GLN A 111 7.15 -0.75 -5.23
CA GLN A 111 7.11 -2.01 -5.99
C GLN A 111 6.15 -3.06 -5.44
N GLY A 112 5.82 -2.95 -4.16
CA GLY A 112 4.98 -3.93 -3.49
C GLY A 112 4.52 -3.42 -2.13
N VAL A 113 3.28 -3.74 -1.78
CA VAL A 113 2.74 -3.57 -0.43
C VAL A 113 2.29 -4.94 0.05
N HIS A 114 2.86 -5.36 1.17
CA HIS A 114 2.58 -6.66 1.78
C HIS A 114 1.96 -6.42 3.15
N LEU A 115 0.79 -7.01 3.40
CA LEU A 115 0.15 -7.03 4.70
C LEU A 115 0.23 -8.45 5.25
N ARG A 116 0.86 -8.64 6.40
CA ARG A 116 0.92 -9.98 7.01
C ARG A 116 -0.50 -10.50 7.22
N GLY A 117 -0.80 -11.67 6.66
CA GLY A 117 -2.11 -12.31 6.78
C GLY A 117 -2.11 -13.41 7.85
N LEU A 118 -1.09 -14.27 7.81
CA LEU A 118 -1.00 -15.42 8.72
C LEU A 118 -0.22 -15.08 10.00
N TYR A 119 -0.92 -15.16 11.13
CA TYR A 119 -0.37 -14.94 12.48
C TYR A 119 -0.36 -16.20 13.36
N PHE A 120 -1.20 -17.19 13.03
CA PHE A 120 -1.43 -18.39 13.84
C PHE A 120 -1.32 -19.66 13.00
N THR A 121 -0.84 -20.75 13.60
CA THR A 121 -0.57 -22.04 12.91
C THR A 121 -1.82 -22.82 12.53
N GLU A 122 -2.92 -22.69 13.29
CA GLU A 122 -4.18 -23.42 13.06
C GLU A 122 -5.26 -22.51 12.43
N THR A 123 -4.86 -21.69 11.46
CA THR A 123 -5.80 -20.79 10.78
C THR A 123 -6.49 -21.53 9.63
N GLN A 124 -7.83 -21.60 9.65
CA GLN A 124 -8.61 -22.23 8.57
C GLN A 124 -9.01 -21.25 7.47
N ARG A 125 -9.21 -19.98 7.81
CA ARG A 125 -9.68 -18.96 6.88
C ARG A 125 -9.01 -17.62 7.18
N LEU A 126 -8.57 -16.93 6.14
CA LEU A 126 -8.14 -15.54 6.21
C LEU A 126 -9.07 -14.67 5.38
N SER A 127 -9.36 -13.47 5.87
CA SER A 127 -10.19 -12.48 5.18
C SER A 127 -9.54 -11.10 5.27
N LEU A 128 -9.56 -10.38 4.16
CA LEU A 128 -9.11 -8.99 4.06
C LEU A 128 -10.23 -8.15 3.44
N SER A 129 -10.53 -6.99 4.01
CA SER A 129 -11.60 -6.13 3.54
C SER A 129 -11.31 -4.66 3.82
N GLY A 130 -11.75 -3.77 2.94
CA GLY A 130 -11.73 -2.32 3.18
C GLY A 130 -10.33 -1.73 3.30
N VAL A 131 -9.34 -2.28 2.59
CA VAL A 131 -8.00 -1.69 2.53
C VAL A 131 -8.06 -0.44 1.68
N GLY A 132 -7.83 0.72 2.29
CA GLY A 132 -7.78 2.00 1.61
C GLY A 132 -6.45 2.70 1.79
N LEU A 133 -6.01 3.43 0.77
CA LEU A 133 -4.85 4.31 0.80
C LEU A 133 -5.33 5.76 0.81
N GLU A 134 -4.95 6.52 1.83
CA GLU A 134 -5.21 7.96 1.88
C GLU A 134 -4.18 8.70 1.01
N GLU A 135 -4.66 9.45 0.02
CA GLU A 135 -3.83 10.26 -0.87
C GLU A 135 -4.23 11.74 -0.82
N ALA A 136 -3.30 12.60 -1.22
CA ALA A 136 -3.54 14.02 -1.35
C ALA A 136 -4.14 14.33 -2.73
N SER A 137 -5.30 14.98 -2.73
CA SER A 137 -6.00 15.38 -3.95
C SER A 137 -6.50 16.82 -3.85
N GLU A 138 -6.43 17.58 -4.95
CA GLU A 138 -6.97 18.93 -5.05
C GLU A 138 -8.50 18.95 -4.91
N THR A 139 -9.17 17.92 -5.45
CA THR A 139 -10.63 17.77 -5.45
C THR A 139 -11.15 16.88 -4.32
N GLY A 140 -10.28 16.42 -3.43
CA GLY A 140 -10.67 15.58 -2.30
C GLY A 140 -11.68 16.27 -1.37
N SER A 141 -12.48 15.49 -0.66
CA SER A 141 -13.51 15.99 0.26
C SER A 141 -13.13 15.83 1.75
N GLY A 142 -12.03 15.14 2.05
CA GLY A 142 -11.57 14.89 3.41
C GLY A 142 -10.80 16.06 4.02
N ARG A 143 -10.22 15.88 5.22
CA ARG A 143 -9.38 16.90 5.88
C ARG A 143 -8.22 17.38 4.99
N ARG A 144 -7.63 18.53 5.30
CA ARG A 144 -6.39 18.97 4.65
C ARG A 144 -5.31 17.90 4.84
N ALA A 145 -4.69 17.49 3.74
CA ALA A 145 -3.61 16.52 3.78
C ALA A 145 -2.40 17.15 4.48
N GLN A 146 -1.88 16.43 5.47
CA GLN A 146 -0.70 16.80 6.25
C GLN A 146 0.42 15.84 5.86
N ASN A 147 1.68 16.30 5.84
CA ASN A 147 2.85 15.52 5.41
C ASN A 147 2.84 15.11 3.93
N VAL A 148 2.37 16.01 3.06
CA VAL A 148 2.41 15.85 1.60
C VAL A 148 3.62 16.60 1.06
N GLU A 149 4.41 15.95 0.22
CA GLU A 149 5.45 16.61 -0.57
C GLU A 149 4.89 16.95 -1.96
N MET A 150 5.01 18.22 -2.34
CA MET A 150 4.63 18.67 -3.67
C MET A 150 5.90 18.73 -4.50
N CYS A 151 6.00 17.88 -5.53
CA CYS A 151 7.11 17.95 -6.47
C CYS A 151 6.97 19.23 -7.31
N ALA A 152 7.94 20.14 -7.22
CA ALA A 152 8.01 21.30 -8.09
C ALA A 152 8.99 21.03 -9.24
N CYS A 153 8.52 21.10 -10.48
CA CYS A 153 9.40 21.05 -11.65
C CYS A 153 10.21 22.37 -11.70
N PRO A 154 11.54 22.33 -11.90
CA PRO A 154 12.35 23.53 -12.08
C PRO A 154 11.85 24.38 -13.27
N PRO A 155 11.95 25.72 -13.20
CA PRO A 155 11.45 26.62 -14.24
C PRO A 155 12.16 26.46 -15.59
N ASP A 156 13.35 25.86 -15.63
CA ASP A 156 14.07 25.60 -16.90
C ASP A 156 13.53 24.36 -17.66
N TYR A 157 12.54 23.65 -17.10
CA TYR A 157 11.98 22.41 -17.67
C TYR A 157 10.52 22.56 -18.13
N THR A 158 9.92 23.75 -18.04
CA THR A 158 8.54 24.01 -18.45
C THR A 158 8.34 24.12 -19.97
N ASP A 159 9.42 24.34 -20.75
CA ASP A 159 9.32 24.63 -22.20
C ASP A 159 10.00 23.60 -23.13
N SER A 160 10.50 22.47 -22.62
CA SER A 160 11.04 21.44 -23.51
C SER A 160 10.79 20.04 -23.00
N LEU A 161 9.77 19.38 -23.57
CA LEU A 161 9.79 17.99 -24.09
C LEU A 161 8.34 17.44 -24.14
N PRO A 162 7.73 17.24 -25.33
CA PRO A 162 6.37 16.68 -25.48
C PRO A 162 6.29 15.16 -25.20
N TYR A 163 7.25 14.57 -24.48
CA TYR A 163 7.34 13.12 -24.24
C TYR A 163 7.44 12.70 -22.76
N LEU A 164 7.35 13.63 -21.80
CA LEU A 164 7.23 13.29 -20.37
C LEU A 164 5.82 13.49 -19.82
N SER A 165 4.81 13.28 -20.67
CA SER A 165 3.45 12.99 -20.22
C SER A 165 3.37 11.54 -19.70
N GLN A 166 3.97 11.26 -18.54
CA GLN A 166 3.43 10.18 -17.71
C GLN A 166 2.09 10.67 -17.15
N PRO A 167 1.04 9.82 -17.12
CA PRO A 167 -0.30 10.24 -16.73
C PRO A 167 -0.34 10.49 -15.23
N GLY A 168 -0.41 11.76 -14.83
CA GLY A 168 -0.53 12.16 -13.44
C GLY A 168 -0.72 13.67 -13.31
N LEU A 169 -1.98 14.10 -13.38
CA LEU A 169 -2.51 15.45 -13.13
C LEU A 169 -2.04 16.55 -14.09
N GLY A 170 -2.78 16.69 -15.19
CA GLY A 170 -2.75 17.88 -16.03
C GLY A 170 -3.18 19.12 -15.25
N THR A 171 -2.39 20.17 -15.35
CA THR A 171 -2.81 21.54 -15.05
C THR A 171 -3.59 22.08 -16.25
N GLU A 172 -4.81 22.56 -16.03
CA GLU A 172 -5.43 23.51 -16.96
C GLU A 172 -5.85 24.75 -16.17
N GLN A 173 -5.25 25.88 -16.53
CA GLN A 173 -5.51 27.20 -15.99
C GLN A 173 -5.95 28.07 -17.18
N GLU A 174 -7.18 28.56 -17.15
CA GLU A 174 -7.66 29.88 -17.61
C GLU A 174 -9.21 29.83 -17.64
N GLY A 175 -9.95 30.84 -17.20
CA GLY A 175 -9.60 32.18 -16.79
C GLY A 175 -10.82 32.86 -16.15
N GLN A 176 -10.55 33.95 -15.44
CA GLN A 176 -11.55 34.82 -14.86
C GLN A 176 -11.41 36.20 -15.51
N VAL A 177 -12.47 36.63 -16.19
CA VAL A 177 -12.90 38.04 -16.33
C VAL A 177 -14.39 38.10 -16.06
#